data_AF-A0A948RZ03-F1
#
_entry.id   AF-A0A948RZ03-F1
#
_cell.length_a   1.000
_cell.length_b   1.000
_cell.length_c   1.000
_cell.angle_alpha   90.00
_cell.angle_beta   90.00
_cell.angle_gamma   90.00
#
_symmetry.space_group_name_H-M   'P 1'
#
loop_
_entity.id
_entity.type
_entity.pdbx_description
1 polymer ?
#
loop_
_entity_poly.entity_id
_entity_poly.type
_entity_poly.pdbx_seq_one_letter_code
_entity_poly.pdbx_strand_id
1 'polypeptide(L)'
;MSVFTSVSHAQLSDWLTNFAVGELKSFQGISAGITNTNYFVTTTQGKYVLTLFEQHSLDELPAFLSLMAHLANAGLPCPKPVTANSGRMVLILNGKPASLVSCLPGKDIEIASPEQCEQIGWFMAS
;
A
#
# COMPACT_ATOMS: atom_id res chain seq x y z
N MET A 1 -18.17 -14.13 -3.73
CA MET A 1 -17.02 -14.88 -3.18
C MET A 1 -15.80 -13.99 -3.43
N SER A 2 -15.21 -13.40 -2.39
CA SER A 2 -14.06 -12.49 -2.56
C SER A 2 -12.83 -13.32 -2.94
N VAL A 3 -12.31 -13.09 -4.14
CA VAL A 3 -11.09 -13.73 -4.61
C VAL A 3 -9.93 -12.98 -3.97
N PHE A 4 -9.22 -13.62 -3.05
CA PHE A 4 -7.98 -13.11 -2.49
C PHE A 4 -6.81 -13.84 -3.14
N THR A 5 -5.91 -13.07 -3.76
CA THR A 5 -4.70 -13.62 -4.36
C THR A 5 -3.70 -13.97 -3.28
N SER A 6 -3.57 -15.26 -2.95
CA SER A 6 -2.56 -15.75 -2.01
C SER A 6 -1.15 -15.56 -2.56
N VAL A 7 -0.27 -14.96 -1.76
CA VAL A 7 1.15 -14.78 -2.07
C VAL A 7 1.99 -15.64 -1.12
N SER A 8 2.89 -16.46 -1.66
CA SER A 8 3.83 -17.24 -0.85
C SER A 8 5.03 -16.39 -0.41
N HIS A 9 5.71 -16.82 0.66
CA HIS A 9 6.92 -16.13 1.12
C HIS A 9 7.98 -16.02 0.03
N ALA A 10 8.23 -17.09 -0.73
CA ALA A 10 9.21 -17.08 -1.82
C ALA A 10 8.82 -16.08 -2.93
N GLN A 11 7.55 -16.08 -3.35
CA GLN A 11 7.06 -15.15 -4.37
C GLN A 11 7.21 -13.69 -3.92
N LEU A 12 6.88 -13.39 -2.66
CA LEU A 12 7.01 -12.04 -2.14
C LEU A 12 8.47 -11.62 -1.99
N SER A 13 9.33 -12.49 -1.45
CA SER A 13 10.76 -12.23 -1.32
C SER A 13 11.39 -11.92 -2.67
N ASP A 14 11.12 -12.74 -3.69
CA ASP A 14 11.63 -12.54 -5.05
C ASP A 14 11.10 -11.22 -5.64
N TRP A 15 9.81 -10.92 -5.46
CA TRP A 15 9.22 -9.69 -5.96
C TRP A 15 9.81 -8.43 -5.29
N LEU A 16 10.11 -8.49 -3.98
CA LEU A 16 10.70 -7.38 -3.24
C LEU A 16 12.12 -7.03 -3.68
N THR A 17 12.84 -7.94 -4.37
CA THR A 17 14.16 -7.63 -4.95
C THR A 17 14.12 -6.50 -5.98
N ASN A 18 12.93 -6.22 -6.55
CA ASN A 18 12.72 -5.11 -7.46
C ASN A 18 12.71 -3.74 -6.75
N PHE A 19 12.73 -3.70 -5.42
CA PHE A 19 12.65 -2.47 -4.63
C PHE A 19 13.84 -2.35 -3.69
N ALA A 20 14.30 -1.13 -3.45
CA ALA A 20 15.31 -0.83 -2.44
C ALA A 20 14.69 -0.78 -1.03
N VAL A 21 14.16 -1.92 -0.56
CA VAL A 21 13.52 -2.06 0.77
C VAL A 21 14.15 -3.15 1.65
N GLY A 22 15.20 -3.80 1.14
CA GLY A 22 15.90 -4.88 1.82
C GLY A 22 15.10 -6.19 1.89
N GLU A 23 15.57 -7.12 2.73
CA GLU A 23 15.02 -8.49 2.80
C GLU A 23 13.68 -8.57 3.54
N LEU A 24 12.81 -9.48 3.08
CA LEU A 24 11.54 -9.81 3.73
C LEU A 24 11.79 -10.52 5.07
N LYS A 25 11.23 -9.98 6.14
CA LYS A 25 11.24 -10.62 7.48
C LYS A 25 9.94 -11.37 7.75
N SER A 26 8.81 -10.71 7.52
CA SER A 26 7.48 -11.28 7.74
C SER A 26 6.44 -10.53 6.93
N PHE A 27 5.30 -11.16 6.68
CA PHE A 27 4.15 -10.51 6.10
C PHE A 27 2.85 -11.15 6.63
N GLN A 28 1.77 -10.38 6.66
CA GLN A 28 0.47 -10.80 7.17
C GLN A 28 -0.65 -10.21 6.33
N GLY A 29 -1.62 -11.05 5.92
CA GLY A 29 -2.79 -10.60 5.18
C GLY A 29 -3.70 -9.70 6.03
N ILE A 30 -4.31 -8.70 5.40
CA ILE A 30 -5.24 -7.76 6.01
C ILE A 30 -6.65 -8.11 5.55
N SER A 31 -7.44 -8.70 6.44
CA SER A 31 -8.78 -9.23 6.12
C SER A 31 -9.89 -8.17 6.09
N ALA A 32 -9.58 -6.90 6.33
CA ALA A 32 -10.57 -5.82 6.39
C ALA A 32 -11.02 -5.32 5.01
N GLY A 33 -10.30 -5.64 3.94
CA GLY A 33 -10.61 -5.19 2.58
C GLY A 33 -11.51 -6.17 1.82
N ILE A 34 -12.57 -5.68 1.19
CA ILE A 34 -13.47 -6.49 0.34
C ILE A 34 -13.08 -6.50 -1.14
N THR A 35 -12.28 -5.53 -1.59
CA THR A 35 -12.00 -5.31 -3.02
C THR A 35 -10.59 -5.69 -3.45
N ASN A 36 -9.59 -5.49 -2.59
CA ASN A 36 -8.17 -5.72 -2.91
C ASN A 36 -7.52 -6.63 -1.87
N THR A 37 -6.56 -7.43 -2.30
CA THR A 37 -5.75 -8.22 -1.38
C THR A 37 -4.65 -7.33 -0.80
N ASN A 38 -4.65 -7.14 0.50
CA ASN A 38 -3.66 -6.30 1.19
C ASN A 38 -2.83 -7.13 2.17
N TYR A 39 -1.54 -6.83 2.27
CA TYR A 39 -0.62 -7.45 3.21
C TYR A 39 0.18 -6.38 3.94
N PHE A 40 0.32 -6.50 5.26
CA PHE A 40 1.41 -5.87 5.98
C PHE A 40 2.70 -6.60 5.65
N VAL A 41 3.73 -5.86 5.27
CA VAL A 41 5.04 -6.40 4.90
C VAL A 41 6.10 -5.76 5.78
N THR A 42 6.84 -6.57 6.52
CA THR A 42 7.97 -6.12 7.33
C THR A 42 9.26 -6.59 6.68
N THR A 43 10.15 -5.64 6.44
CA THR A 43 11.46 -5.88 5.83
C THR A 43 12.58 -5.48 6.80
N THR A 44 13.82 -5.63 6.36
CA THR A 44 14.99 -5.09 7.08
C THR A 44 15.04 -3.56 7.11
N GLN A 45 14.45 -2.85 6.14
CA GLN A 45 14.50 -1.38 6.08
C GLN A 45 13.23 -0.67 6.56
N GLY A 46 12.13 -1.40 6.75
CA GLY A 46 10.90 -0.78 7.23
C GLY A 46 9.65 -1.65 7.11
N LYS A 47 8.51 -1.02 7.42
CA LYS A 47 7.18 -1.60 7.28
C LYS A 47 6.45 -0.96 6.11
N TYR A 48 5.78 -1.80 5.34
CA TYR A 48 5.08 -1.44 4.12
C TYR A 48 3.71 -2.11 4.07
N VAL A 49 2.86 -1.61 3.18
CA VAL A 49 1.63 -2.27 2.79
C VAL A 49 1.75 -2.66 1.32
N LEU A 50 1.58 -3.96 1.05
CA LEU A 50 1.47 -4.50 -0.30
C LEU A 50 -0.02 -4.59 -0.64
N THR A 51 -0.39 -4.08 -1.81
CA THR A 51 -1.74 -4.17 -2.35
C THR A 51 -1.68 -4.86 -3.70
N LEU A 52 -2.41 -5.97 -3.86
CA LEU A 52 -2.71 -6.59 -5.14
C LEU A 52 -4.11 -6.14 -5.56
N PHE A 53 -4.20 -5.54 -6.75
CA PHE A 53 -5.44 -5.00 -7.28
C PHE A 53 -6.21 -6.11 -8.00
N GLU A 54 -7.37 -6.48 -7.48
CA GLU A 54 -8.12 -7.63 -8.00
C GLU A 54 -8.94 -7.28 -9.25
N GLN A 55 -9.42 -6.04 -9.33
CA GLN A 55 -10.36 -5.55 -10.35
C GLN A 55 -9.77 -4.48 -11.29
N HIS A 56 -8.63 -3.89 -10.96
CA HIS A 56 -8.01 -2.82 -11.76
C HIS A 56 -6.93 -3.35 -12.70
N SER A 57 -6.83 -2.72 -13.87
CA SER A 57 -5.76 -3.00 -14.83
C SER A 57 -4.49 -2.20 -14.52
N LEU A 58 -3.36 -2.61 -15.10
CA LEU A 58 -2.08 -1.91 -14.96
C LEU A 58 -2.11 -0.46 -15.48
N ASP A 59 -3.04 -0.13 -16.37
CA ASP A 59 -3.06 1.16 -17.07
C ASP A 59 -3.76 2.27 -16.26
N GLU A 60 -4.65 1.89 -15.34
CA GLU A 60 -5.40 2.84 -14.50
C GLU A 60 -4.64 3.27 -13.24
N LEU A 61 -3.77 2.40 -12.74
CA LEU A 61 -3.06 2.57 -11.47
C LEU A 61 -1.97 3.65 -11.47
N PRO A 62 -1.20 3.89 -12.55
CA PRO A 62 -0.12 4.87 -12.54
C PRO A 62 -0.61 6.29 -12.22
N ALA A 63 -1.79 6.68 -12.73
CA ALA A 63 -2.36 8.00 -12.44
C ALA A 63 -2.70 8.14 -10.96
N PHE A 64 -3.34 7.12 -10.37
CA PHE A 64 -3.69 7.10 -8.95
C PHE A 64 -2.47 7.16 -8.03
N LEU A 65 -1.44 6.35 -8.32
CA LEU A 65 -0.23 6.35 -7.51
C LEU A 65 0.61 7.62 -7.70
N SER A 66 0.59 8.21 -8.89
CA SER A 66 1.27 9.50 -9.12
C SER A 66 0.61 10.61 -8.31
N LEU A 67 -0.72 10.64 -8.24
CA LEU A 67 -1.45 11.58 -7.36
C LEU A 67 -1.10 11.33 -5.89
N MET A 68 -1.13 10.08 -5.44
CA MET A 68 -0.76 9.70 -4.07
C MET A 68 0.68 10.13 -3.73
N ALA A 69 1.62 9.90 -4.63
CA ALA A 69 3.00 10.32 -4.46
C ALA A 69 3.14 11.85 -4.41
N HIS A 70 2.40 12.57 -5.25
CA HIS A 70 2.38 14.04 -5.23
C HIS A 70 1.88 14.58 -3.88
N LEU A 71 0.75 14.05 -3.38
CA LEU A 71 0.18 14.45 -2.09
C LEU A 71 1.13 14.13 -0.92
N ALA A 72 1.72 12.93 -0.91
CA ALA A 72 2.69 12.55 0.11
C ALA A 72 3.92 13.48 0.09
N ASN A 73 4.40 13.87 -1.09
CA ASN A 73 5.51 14.82 -1.22
C ASN A 73 5.13 16.26 -0.84
N ALA A 74 3.84 16.62 -0.94
CA ALA A 74 3.30 17.88 -0.44
C ALA A 74 3.10 17.88 1.10
N GLY A 75 3.40 16.78 1.77
CA GLY A 75 3.32 16.66 3.24
C GLY A 75 1.98 16.15 3.77
N LEU A 76 1.06 15.73 2.90
CA LEU A 76 -0.16 15.06 3.38
C LEU A 76 0.21 13.72 4.05
N PRO A 77 -0.39 13.39 5.21
CA PRO A 77 -0.20 12.12 5.91
C PRO A 77 -0.94 10.98 5.19
N CYS A 78 -0.55 10.69 3.95
CA CYS A 78 -1.05 9.57 3.15
C CYS A 78 0.07 8.56 2.88
N PRO A 79 -0.27 7.30 2.53
CA PRO A 79 0.73 6.32 2.12
C PRO A 79 1.55 6.85 0.94
N LYS A 80 2.84 6.57 0.92
CA LYS A 80 3.74 6.95 -0.17
C LYS A 80 4.11 5.71 -0.98
N PRO A 81 3.86 5.69 -2.30
CA PRO A 81 4.27 4.59 -3.15
C PRO A 81 5.80 4.42 -3.16
N VAL A 82 6.25 3.17 -3.02
CA VAL A 82 7.65 2.79 -3.18
C VAL A 82 7.92 2.60 -4.67
N THR A 83 8.91 3.31 -5.18
CA THR A 83 9.32 3.17 -6.57
C THR A 83 10.29 1.98 -6.70
N ALA A 84 10.03 1.10 -7.68
CA ALA A 84 10.93 0.01 -8.01
C ALA A 84 12.22 0.54 -8.65
N ASN A 85 13.24 -0.31 -8.71
CA ASN A 85 14.53 -0.02 -9.35
C ASN A 85 14.37 0.32 -10.85
N SER A 86 13.27 -0.11 -11.47
CA SER A 86 12.89 0.23 -12.86
C SER A 86 12.24 1.61 -13.03
N GLY A 87 12.02 2.35 -11.94
CA GLY A 87 11.28 3.61 -11.93
C GLY A 87 9.75 3.46 -11.92
N ARG A 88 9.23 2.22 -11.92
CA ARG A 88 7.78 1.96 -11.87
C ARG A 88 7.28 1.84 -10.44
N MET A 89 6.05 2.28 -10.18
CA MET A 89 5.38 2.11 -8.87
C MET A 89 4.42 0.90 -8.84
N VAL A 90 4.12 0.33 -10.00
CA VAL A 90 3.29 -0.87 -10.14
C VAL A 90 4.07 -1.94 -10.89
N LEU A 91 4.12 -3.13 -10.31
CA LEU A 91 4.67 -4.33 -10.93
C LEU A 91 3.61 -5.44 -10.91
N ILE A 92 3.86 -6.57 -11.58
CA ILE A 92 2.99 -7.74 -11.50
C ILE A 92 3.47 -8.66 -10.39
N LEU A 93 2.53 -9.16 -9.59
CA LEU A 93 2.74 -10.23 -8.61
C LEU A 93 1.58 -11.22 -8.74
N ASN A 94 1.90 -12.51 -8.91
CA ASN A 94 0.91 -13.58 -9.06
C ASN A 94 -0.17 -13.28 -10.13
N GLY A 95 0.22 -12.65 -11.24
CA GLY A 95 -0.67 -12.31 -12.35
C GLY A 95 -1.57 -11.08 -12.11
N LYS A 96 -1.39 -10.38 -10.99
CA LYS A 96 -2.15 -9.16 -10.65
C LYS A 96 -1.23 -7.94 -10.58
N PRO A 97 -1.73 -6.74 -10.94
CA PRO A 97 -1.04 -5.50 -10.61
C PRO A 97 -0.86 -5.37 -9.10
N ALA A 98 0.34 -5.00 -8.69
CA ALA A 98 0.72 -4.88 -7.29
C ALA A 98 1.54 -3.62 -7.04
N SER A 99 1.25 -2.96 -5.93
CA SER A 99 1.95 -1.77 -5.45
C SER A 99 2.40 -1.97 -4.02
N LEU A 100 3.57 -1.42 -3.69
CA LEU A 100 4.09 -1.34 -2.34
C LEU A 100 4.03 0.12 -1.89
N VAL A 101 3.45 0.39 -0.73
CA VAL A 101 3.35 1.74 -0.16
C VAL A 101 3.90 1.76 1.27
N SER A 102 4.30 2.92 1.77
CA SER A 102 4.70 3.08 3.16
C SER A 102 3.56 2.74 4.13
N CYS A 103 3.88 2.11 5.25
CA CYS A 103 2.92 1.89 6.33
C CYS A 103 2.82 3.15 7.19
N LEU A 104 1.62 3.72 7.33
CA LEU A 104 1.38 4.82 8.25
C LEU A 104 1.28 4.31 9.69
N PRO A 105 1.81 5.05 10.68
CA PRO A 105 1.57 4.75 12.08
C PRO A 105 0.12 5.11 12.44
N GLY A 106 -0.51 4.28 13.25
CA GLY A 106 -1.87 4.52 13.72
C GLY A 106 -2.69 3.25 13.80
N LYS A 107 -3.98 3.44 14.05
CA LYS A 107 -4.99 2.39 14.05
C LYS A 107 -6.31 2.99 13.58
N ASP A 108 -7.18 2.13 13.08
CA ASP A 108 -8.54 2.52 12.75
C ASP A 108 -9.30 2.97 14.00
N ILE A 109 -10.15 3.99 13.84
CA ILE A 109 -11.02 4.53 14.89
C ILE A 109 -12.46 4.22 14.48
N GLU A 110 -13.11 3.30 15.19
CA GLU A 110 -14.50 2.90 14.89
C GLU A 110 -15.52 3.95 15.32
N ILE A 111 -15.27 4.62 16.45
CA ILE A 111 -16.13 5.68 17.00
C ILE A 111 -15.28 6.93 17.18
N ALA A 112 -15.47 7.89 16.29
CA ALA A 112 -14.74 9.16 16.31
C ALA A 112 -15.27 10.08 17.43
N SER A 113 -14.36 10.76 18.13
CA SER A 113 -14.72 11.83 19.07
C SER A 113 -15.02 13.15 18.34
N PRO A 114 -15.74 14.09 18.97
CA PRO A 114 -15.97 15.42 18.38
C PRO A 114 -14.68 16.15 17.99
N GLU A 115 -13.64 16.04 18.80
CA GLU A 115 -12.32 16.64 18.53
C GLU A 115 -11.66 16.02 17.30
N GLN A 116 -11.80 14.69 17.11
CA GLN A 116 -11.28 14.01 15.92
C GLN A 116 -12.05 14.42 14.67
N CYS A 117 -13.37 14.61 14.77
CA CYS A 117 -14.18 15.14 13.68
C CYS A 117 -13.76 16.57 13.29
N GLU A 118 -13.47 17.43 14.28
CA GLU A 118 -12.96 18.78 14.05
C GLU A 118 -11.60 18.76 13.34
N GLN A 119 -10.68 17.90 13.78
CA GLN A 119 -9.37 17.73 13.14
C GLN A 119 -9.47 17.30 11.68
N ILE A 120 -10.36 16.34 11.37
CA ILE A 120 -10.62 15.92 9.99
C ILE A 120 -11.19 17.08 9.17
N GLY A 121 -12.16 17.83 9.73
CA GLY A 121 -12.76 18.97 9.07
C GLY A 121 -11.75 20.07 8.72
N TRP A 122 -10.87 20.40 9.66
CA TRP A 122 -9.78 21.36 9.42
C TRP A 122 -8.82 20.86 8.33
N PHE A 123 -8.41 19.59 8.40
CA PHE A 123 -7.49 18.97 7.45
C PHE A 123 -8.06 18.90 6.02
N MET A 124 -9.37 18.72 5.87
CA MET A 124 -10.02 18.70 4.54
C MET A 124 -10.13 20.08 3.89
N ALA A 125 -10.07 21.16 4.66
CA ALA A 125 -10.25 22.54 4.18
C ALA A 125 -8.93 23.25 3.86
N SER A 126 -7.81 22.76 4.40
CA SER A 126 -6.45 23.31 4.23
C SER A 126 -5.78 22.84 2.95
#